data_AF-A0A9R1FPW4-F1
#
_entry.id   AF-A0A9R1FPW4-F1
#
_cell.length_a   1.000
_cell.length_b   1.000
_cell.length_c   1.000
_cell.angle_alpha   90.00
_cell.angle_beta   90.00
_cell.angle_gamma   90.00
#
_symmetry.space_group_name_H-M   'P 1'
#
loop_
_entity.id
_entity.type
_entity.pdbx_description
1 polymer ?
#
loop_
_entity_poly.entity_id
_entity_poly.type
_entity_poly.pdbx_seq_one_letter_code
_entity_poly.pdbx_strand_id
1 'polypeptide(L)'
;MMAEPVKHVKMLAKFLGVPFTEEEVRCGVVEGVVQLCSFNKLRSLPVNSSRVTDRIGGVPMENASYFRTGKVGDWANHLTEEMSKKLDAIVEEKLRGSGITF
;
A
#
# COMPACT_ATOMS: atom_id res chain seq x y z
N MET A 1 6.08 5.06 0.13
CA MET A 1 5.57 4.09 -0.88
C MET A 1 4.65 4.74 -1.91
N MET A 2 3.44 5.21 -1.59
CA MET A 2 2.48 5.72 -2.60
C MET A 2 2.97 6.94 -3.40
N ALA A 3 3.68 7.88 -2.78
CA ALA A 3 4.16 9.08 -3.46
C ALA A 3 5.37 8.82 -4.40
N GLU A 4 6.26 7.91 -4.03
CA GLU A 4 7.48 7.60 -4.78
C GLU A 4 7.69 6.07 -4.93
N PRO A 5 6.78 5.34 -5.61
CA PRO A 5 6.79 3.88 -5.61
C PRO A 5 8.06 3.31 -6.26
N VAL A 6 8.53 3.89 -7.37
CA VAL A 6 9.74 3.46 -8.09
C VAL A 6 10.97 3.46 -7.17
N LYS A 7 11.16 4.53 -6.40
CA LYS A 7 12.27 4.67 -5.45
C LYS A 7 12.23 3.59 -4.37
N HIS A 8 11.06 3.35 -3.79
CA HIS A 8 10.92 2.36 -2.72
C HIS A 8 11.05 0.93 -3.25
N VAL A 9 10.57 0.64 -4.47
CA VAL A 9 10.75 -0.67 -5.11
C VAL A 9 12.23 -0.95 -5.40
N LYS A 10 13.01 0.04 -5.87
CA LYS A 10 14.47 -0.11 -6.00
C LYS A 10 15.14 -0.41 -4.66
N MET A 11 14.73 0.30 -3.60
CA MET A 11 15.25 0.09 -2.25
C MET A 11 14.93 -1.32 -1.72
N LEU A 12 13.71 -1.80 -1.95
CA LEU A 12 13.27 -3.13 -1.56
C LEU A 12 14.04 -4.23 -2.32
N ALA A 13 14.23 -4.07 -3.62
CA ALA A 13 15.01 -5.01 -4.43
C ALA A 13 16.46 -5.13 -3.92
N LYS A 14 17.09 -3.99 -3.58
CA LYS A 14 18.41 -3.98 -2.93
C LYS A 14 18.40 -4.68 -1.57
N PHE A 15 17.39 -4.43 -0.74
CA PHE A 15 17.24 -5.07 0.57
C PHE A 15 17.10 -6.59 0.46
N LEU A 16 16.39 -7.08 -0.56
CA LEU A 16 16.20 -8.51 -0.84
C LEU A 16 17.44 -9.18 -1.49
N GLY A 17 18.53 -8.44 -1.71
CA GLY A 17 19.74 -8.95 -2.34
C GLY A 17 19.66 -9.13 -3.86
N VAL A 18 18.62 -8.57 -4.49
CA VAL A 18 18.37 -8.64 -5.94
C VAL A 18 18.18 -7.24 -6.53
N PRO A 19 19.18 -6.35 -6.42
CA PRO A 19 19.07 -4.99 -6.95
C PRO A 19 18.86 -5.01 -8.47
N PHE A 20 18.04 -4.08 -8.97
CA PHE A 20 17.92 -3.88 -10.41
C PHE A 20 19.25 -3.44 -11.01
N THR A 21 19.57 -4.00 -12.18
CA THR A 21 20.69 -3.59 -13.01
C THR A 21 20.41 -2.25 -13.70
N GLU A 22 21.47 -1.56 -14.12
CA GLU A 22 21.33 -0.32 -14.92
C GLU A 22 20.55 -0.56 -16.23
N GLU A 23 20.68 -1.75 -16.81
CA GLU A 23 19.92 -2.15 -17.99
C GLU A 23 18.41 -2.23 -17.71
N GLU A 24 18.03 -2.90 -16.63
CA GLU A 24 16.63 -3.04 -16.22
C GLU A 24 16.02 -1.70 -15.87
N VAL A 25 16.77 -0.82 -15.21
CA VAL A 25 16.33 0.54 -14.92
C VAL A 25 16.14 1.31 -16.23
N ARG A 26 17.08 1.25 -17.18
CA ARG A 26 16.99 1.93 -18.46
C ARG A 26 15.85 1.39 -19.34
N CYS A 27 15.59 0.09 -19.26
CA CYS A 27 14.49 -0.59 -19.96
C CYS A 27 13.12 -0.39 -19.29
N GLY A 28 13.03 0.34 -18.18
CA GLY A 28 11.76 0.63 -17.51
C GLY A 28 11.16 -0.56 -16.75
N VAL A 29 11.98 -1.55 -16.38
CA VAL A 29 11.51 -2.75 -15.66
C VAL A 29 10.93 -2.39 -14.30
N VAL A 30 11.50 -1.40 -13.61
CA VAL A 30 11.03 -0.96 -12.29
C VAL A 30 9.62 -0.38 -12.38
N GLU A 31 9.38 0.47 -13.37
CA GLU A 31 8.08 1.04 -13.69
C GLU A 31 7.09 -0.07 -14.07
N GLY A 32 7.52 -1.08 -14.82
CA GLY A 32 6.75 -2.27 -15.12
C GLY A 32 6.29 -3.02 -13.87
N VAL A 33 7.20 -3.24 -12.90
CA VAL A 33 6.88 -3.87 -11.60
C VAL A 33 5.89 -3.01 -10.81
N VAL A 34 6.15 -1.70 -10.70
CA VAL A 34 5.24 -0.76 -10.02
C VAL A 34 3.84 -0.81 -10.64
N GLN A 35 3.76 -0.81 -11.97
CA GLN A 35 2.48 -0.82 -12.67
C GLN A 35 1.75 -2.16 -12.49
N LEU A 36 2.46 -3.28 -12.57
CA LEU A 36 1.92 -4.62 -12.34
C LEU A 36 1.31 -4.76 -10.95
N CYS A 37 2.00 -4.22 -9.94
CA CYS A 37 1.58 -4.26 -8.54
C CYS A 37 0.70 -3.06 -8.12
N SER A 38 0.34 -2.17 -9.04
CA SER A 38 -0.43 -0.98 -8.71
C SER A 38 -1.85 -1.33 -8.26
N PHE A 39 -2.41 -0.51 -7.36
CA PHE A 39 -3.77 -0.70 -6.85
C PHE A 39 -4.80 -0.82 -7.98
N ASN A 40 -4.74 0.09 -8.96
CA ASN A 40 -5.67 0.11 -10.09
C ASN A 40 -5.56 -1.15 -10.95
N LYS A 41 -4.31 -1.59 -11.26
CA LYS A 41 -4.09 -2.80 -12.05
C LYS A 41 -4.65 -4.02 -11.32
N LEU A 42 -4.26 -4.23 -10.07
CA LEU A 42 -4.68 -5.39 -9.30
C LEU A 42 -6.19 -5.42 -9.05
N ARG A 43 -6.81 -4.27 -8.71
CA ARG A 43 -8.26 -4.16 -8.50
C ARG A 43 -9.07 -4.53 -9.74
N SER A 44 -8.56 -4.21 -10.93
CA SER A 44 -9.26 -4.48 -12.20
C SER A 44 -9.20 -5.94 -12.66
N LEU A 45 -8.36 -6.78 -12.04
CA LEU A 45 -8.21 -8.17 -12.47
C LEU A 45 -9.49 -8.97 -12.13
N PRO A 46 -10.01 -9.81 -13.03
CA PRO A 46 -11.24 -10.57 -12.78
C PRO A 46 -11.19 -11.44 -11.52
N VAL A 47 -10.00 -11.96 -11.16
CA VAL A 47 -9.80 -12.74 -9.93
C VAL A 47 -10.04 -11.91 -8.67
N ASN A 48 -9.92 -10.58 -8.74
CA ASN A 48 -10.07 -9.67 -7.60
C ASN A 48 -11.41 -8.95 -7.58
N SER A 49 -12.30 -9.16 -8.56
CA SER A 49 -13.59 -8.45 -8.63
C SER A 49 -14.77 -9.19 -8.01
N SER A 50 -14.78 -10.52 -8.02
CA SER A 50 -15.94 -11.31 -7.56
C SER A 50 -15.62 -12.73 -7.09
N ARG A 51 -14.35 -13.16 -7.15
CA ARG A 51 -13.97 -14.48 -6.66
C ARG A 51 -13.75 -14.45 -5.15
N VAL A 52 -14.06 -15.57 -4.53
CA VAL A 52 -13.70 -15.88 -3.15
C VAL A 52 -12.57 -16.91 -3.23
N THR A 53 -11.34 -16.48 -2.96
CA THR A 53 -10.20 -17.41 -2.89
C THR A 53 -9.66 -17.56 -1.48
N ASP A 54 -10.01 -16.66 -0.57
CA ASP A 54 -9.49 -16.64 0.80
C ASP A 54 -10.59 -16.95 1.82
N ARG A 55 -10.17 -17.59 2.91
CA ARG A 55 -11.00 -17.96 4.06
C ARG A 55 -10.30 -17.57 5.35
N ILE A 56 -10.37 -16.29 5.70
CA ILE A 56 -9.81 -15.79 6.96
C ILE A 56 -10.68 -16.31 8.12
N GLY A 57 -10.07 -17.08 9.03
CA GLY A 57 -10.79 -17.68 10.16
C GLY A 57 -11.91 -18.64 9.76
N GLY A 58 -11.85 -19.20 8.53
CA GLY A 58 -12.89 -20.08 7.99
C GLY A 58 -14.07 -19.38 7.31
N VAL A 59 -14.13 -18.03 7.35
CA VAL A 59 -15.20 -17.26 6.73
C VAL A 59 -14.82 -16.90 5.28
N PRO A 60 -15.68 -17.19 4.28
CA PRO A 60 -15.43 -16.81 2.89
C PRO A 60 -15.27 -15.29 2.75
N MET A 61 -14.18 -14.85 2.12
CA MET A 61 -13.94 -13.43 1.84
C MET A 61 -13.85 -13.20 0.33
N GLU A 62 -14.65 -12.26 -0.18
CA GLU A 62 -14.53 -11.82 -1.57
C GLU A 62 -13.21 -11.09 -1.77
N ASN A 63 -12.48 -11.43 -2.83
CA ASN A 63 -11.18 -10.81 -3.13
C ASN A 63 -11.31 -9.29 -3.37
N ALA A 64 -12.50 -8.82 -3.77
CA ALA A 64 -12.79 -7.40 -3.93
C ALA A 64 -12.67 -6.61 -2.62
N SER A 65 -12.84 -7.26 -1.47
CA SER A 65 -12.70 -6.64 -0.14
C SER A 65 -11.30 -6.09 0.12
N TYR A 66 -10.25 -6.68 -0.48
CA TYR A 66 -8.88 -6.21 -0.36
C TYR A 66 -8.63 -4.86 -1.10
N PHE A 67 -9.52 -4.45 -2.01
CA PHE A 67 -9.31 -3.30 -2.90
C PHE A 67 -10.41 -2.22 -2.79
N ARG A 68 -10.51 -1.57 -1.62
CA ARG A 68 -11.56 -0.55 -1.34
C ARG A 68 -11.39 0.78 -2.10
N THR A 69 -10.57 1.70 -1.60
CA THR A 69 -10.33 3.03 -2.23
C THR A 69 -8.87 3.28 -2.61
N GLY A 70 -7.91 2.80 -1.81
CA GLY A 70 -6.48 2.92 -2.12
C GLY A 70 -5.97 4.36 -2.09
N LYS A 71 -6.55 5.23 -1.25
CA LYS A 71 -6.24 6.67 -1.18
C LYS A 71 -5.77 7.10 0.21
N VAL A 72 -4.78 8.00 0.23
CA VAL A 72 -4.39 8.74 1.44
C VAL A 72 -5.48 9.75 1.79
N GLY A 73 -5.78 9.91 3.08
CA GLY A 73 -6.72 10.92 3.58
C GLY A 73 -8.19 10.49 3.62
N ASP A 74 -8.52 9.28 3.17
CA ASP A 74 -9.91 8.79 3.15
C ASP A 74 -10.54 8.62 4.55
N TRP A 75 -9.74 8.72 5.61
CA TRP A 75 -10.22 8.75 7.00
C TRP A 75 -11.20 9.91 7.26
N ALA A 76 -11.06 11.04 6.53
CA ALA A 76 -11.90 12.21 6.69
C ALA A 76 -13.38 11.95 6.31
N ASN A 77 -13.65 10.90 5.54
CA ASN A 77 -15.01 10.46 5.21
C ASN A 77 -15.68 9.64 6.32
N HIS A 78 -14.93 9.27 7.37
CA HIS A 78 -15.37 8.34 8.39
C HIS A 78 -15.22 8.87 9.83
N LEU A 79 -14.31 9.80 10.07
CA LEU A 79 -14.05 10.37 11.39
C LEU A 79 -14.50 11.82 11.47
N THR A 80 -15.06 12.22 12.61
CA THR A 80 -15.22 13.63 12.93
C THR A 80 -13.87 14.26 13.24
N GLU A 81 -13.80 15.60 13.17
CA GLU A 81 -12.59 16.34 13.52
C GLU A 81 -12.13 16.10 14.97
N GLU A 82 -13.07 15.92 15.90
CA GLU A 82 -12.74 15.59 17.29
C GLU A 82 -12.07 14.21 17.38
N MET A 83 -12.62 13.20 16.68
CA MET A 83 -12.07 11.85 16.67
C MET A 83 -10.67 11.82 16.05
N SER A 84 -10.44 12.56 14.96
CA SER A 84 -9.12 12.60 14.33
C SER A 84 -8.09 13.29 15.20
N LYS A 85 -8.41 14.44 15.81
CA LYS A 85 -7.51 15.14 16.75
C LYS A 85 -7.14 14.27 17.93
N LYS A 86 -8.11 13.52 18.48
CA LYS A 86 -7.84 12.57 19.58
C LYS A 86 -6.88 11.48 19.13
N LEU A 87 -7.04 10.94 17.92
CA LEU A 87 -6.14 9.93 17.38
C LEU A 87 -4.73 10.49 17.14
N ASP A 88 -4.62 11.69 16.56
CA ASP A 88 -3.34 12.36 16.32
C ASP A 88 -2.56 12.56 17.62
N ALA A 89 -3.23 13.01 18.69
CA ALA A 89 -2.61 13.17 20.02
C ALA A 89 -2.10 11.85 20.59
N ILE A 90 -2.84 10.75 20.43
CA ILE A 90 -2.42 9.41 20.87
C ILE A 90 -1.17 8.96 20.09
N VAL A 91 -1.17 9.13 18.76
CA VAL A 91 -0.04 8.75 17.90
C VAL A 91 1.20 9.56 18.28
N GLU A 92 1.08 10.87 18.46
CA GLU A 92 2.18 11.74 18.89
C GLU A 92 2.74 11.29 20.25
N GLU A 93 1.89 11.05 21.24
CA GLU A 93 2.32 10.61 22.57
C GLU A 93 3.08 9.28 22.52
N LYS A 94 2.56 8.30 21.77
CA LYS A 94 3.14 6.94 21.71
C LYS A 94 4.40 6.86 20.86
N LEU A 95 4.54 7.71 19.84
CA LEU A 95 5.72 7.75 18.99
C LEU A 95 6.77 8.76 19.43
N ARG A 96 6.48 9.57 20.45
CA ARG A 96 7.43 10.54 20.99
C ARG A 96 8.76 9.88 21.38
N GLY A 97 9.84 10.39 20.82
CA GLY A 97 11.20 9.88 21.05
C GLY A 97 11.60 8.68 20.20
N SER A 98 10.71 8.12 19.38
CA SER A 98 11.05 7.01 18.47
C SER A 98 11.79 7.45 17.19
N GLY A 99 11.76 8.74 16.87
CA GLY A 99 12.25 9.29 15.59
C GLY A 99 11.28 9.11 14.42
N ILE A 100 10.11 8.50 14.63
CA ILE A 100 9.06 8.32 13.61
C ILE A 100 8.18 9.57 13.57
N THR A 101 8.00 10.14 12.36
CA THR A 101 7.11 11.27 12.05
C THR A 101 6.41 11.02 10.70
N PHE A 102 5.26 11.65 10.46
CA PHE A 102 4.42 11.44 9.26
C PHE A 102 4.01 12.76 8.62
#